data_AF-A0A673KRS4-F1
#
_entry.id   AF-A0A673KRS4-F1
#
_cell.length_a   1.000
_cell.length_b   1.000
_cell.length_c   1.000
_cell.angle_alpha   90.00
_cell.angle_beta   90.00
_cell.angle_gamma   90.00
#
_symmetry.space_group_name_H-M   'P 1'
#
loop_
_entity.id
_entity.type
_entity.pdbx_description
1 polymer ?
#
loop_
_entity_poly.entity_id
_entity_poly.type
_entity_poly.pdbx_seq_one_letter_code
_entity_poly.pdbx_strand_id
1 'polypeptide(L)'
;FPCAVNSSSSSSSSSSSSSSSSSSSSSSSSSSSSSSSSHSPTKNIEGQLTPYYPVEMGQGTECSLRQNEPRFTTVLYVCHPEAKHEILTIAEVTTCQYEVVVLTPLLCPHPKYRFKSSPVNDIFCQALGGSPLRPQSLSQLDREQEELLKPAFSSSRERDQRGSREDTPPVKEEAYTSTHKPLTVGGQAQVTVGTTHISRLTDEQLIKEFLSGSYCLHGGVGWWKYEFCYGKHVHQYHEDKEQGKNIVVVGSWNTEDHINWAKTNVARSYHLKDDGAQKVKVVSHFYGHGDVCDLTGKPRQVIVKLKCKESESPHAVTVYMLEPQTCQYVLGVESPVICKILDTADENGLLSIPS
;
A
#
# COMPACT_ATOMS: atom_id res chain seq x y z
N PHE A 1 -9.81 13.32 26.93
CA PHE A 1 -10.15 11.89 27.03
C PHE A 1 -9.35 11.27 28.16
N PRO A 2 -9.94 10.90 29.31
CA PRO A 2 -9.23 10.03 30.25
C PRO A 2 -9.52 8.58 29.84
N CYS A 3 -8.50 7.88 29.34
CA CYS A 3 -8.55 6.42 29.23
C CYS A 3 -8.05 5.86 30.55
N ALA A 4 -8.92 5.19 31.31
CA ALA A 4 -8.52 4.45 32.49
C ALA A 4 -7.88 3.12 32.04
N VAL A 5 -6.60 2.95 32.33
CA VAL A 5 -5.90 1.67 32.16
C VAL A 5 -6.32 0.79 33.34
N ASN A 6 -7.14 -0.21 33.07
CA ASN A 6 -7.48 -1.21 34.07
C ASN A 6 -6.42 -2.32 34.02
N SER A 7 -5.29 -2.11 34.69
CA SER A 7 -4.26 -3.14 34.84
C SER A 7 -4.71 -4.15 35.90
N SER A 8 -5.17 -5.32 35.44
CA SER A 8 -5.36 -6.49 36.29
C SER A 8 -3.99 -7.03 36.68
N SER A 9 -3.57 -6.74 37.91
CA SER A 9 -2.33 -7.23 38.52
C SER A 9 -2.36 -8.75 38.68
N SER A 10 -1.55 -9.44 37.88
CA SER A 10 -1.16 -10.84 38.13
C SER A 10 0.16 -10.83 38.87
N SER A 11 0.08 -11.08 40.18
CA SER A 11 1.20 -11.16 41.11
C SER A 11 2.18 -12.26 40.69
N SER A 12 3.42 -11.88 40.38
CA SER A 12 4.57 -12.78 40.27
C SER A 12 5.67 -12.27 41.18
N SER A 13 6.02 -13.10 42.16
CA SER A 13 6.86 -12.82 43.31
C SER A 13 8.28 -12.43 42.91
N SER A 14 8.70 -11.21 43.27
CA SER A 14 10.10 -10.78 43.26
C SER A 14 10.79 -11.27 44.54
N SER A 15 11.82 -12.10 44.37
CA SER A 15 12.76 -12.45 45.43
C SER A 15 13.90 -11.42 45.41
N SER A 16 13.99 -10.64 46.47
CA SER A 16 15.05 -9.68 46.73
C SER A 16 16.29 -10.38 47.28
N SER A 17 17.45 -10.09 46.68
CA SER A 17 18.75 -10.26 47.35
C SER A 17 19.64 -9.08 46.98
N SER A 18 19.84 -8.25 47.98
CA SER A 18 20.69 -7.06 48.02
C SER A 18 22.16 -7.43 48.26
N SER A 19 23.07 -6.80 47.53
CA SER A 19 24.44 -6.54 48.01
C SER A 19 25.07 -5.40 47.23
N SER A 20 25.74 -4.53 47.98
CA SER A 20 26.15 -3.17 47.68
C SER A 20 27.58 -3.01 47.15
N SER A 21 27.74 -2.03 46.25
CA SER A 21 28.87 -1.11 46.04
C SER A 21 30.33 -1.60 46.04
N SER A 22 31.05 -1.35 44.94
CA SER A 22 32.26 -0.49 44.93
C SER A 22 32.83 -0.33 43.52
N SER A 23 33.32 0.88 43.26
CA SER A 23 33.98 1.35 42.04
C SER A 23 35.49 1.11 42.10
N SER A 24 36.10 0.68 41.00
CA SER A 24 37.48 1.03 40.63
C SER A 24 37.80 0.63 39.19
N SER A 25 38.54 1.52 38.53
CA SER A 25 39.03 1.48 37.17
C SER A 25 40.39 0.78 37.09
N SER A 26 40.62 -0.03 36.04
CA SER A 26 41.85 -0.03 35.21
C SER A 26 41.87 -1.17 34.19
N SER A 27 42.49 -0.84 33.06
CA SER A 27 42.73 -1.59 31.83
C SER A 27 43.71 -2.76 31.97
N SER A 28 43.45 -3.88 31.29
CA SER A 28 44.37 -4.49 30.30
C SER A 28 43.82 -5.80 29.74
N SER A 29 44.16 -6.01 28.48
CA SER A 29 43.78 -7.06 27.54
C SER A 29 44.24 -8.48 27.93
N SER A 30 43.37 -9.47 27.76
CA SER A 30 43.73 -10.76 27.14
C SER A 30 42.48 -11.55 26.75
N SER A 31 42.61 -12.19 25.60
CA SER A 31 41.66 -13.03 24.89
C SER A 31 41.19 -14.23 25.69
N SER A 32 39.88 -14.40 25.82
CA SER A 32 39.25 -15.73 25.85
C SER A 32 37.76 -15.62 25.55
N SER A 33 37.35 -16.50 24.64
CA SER A 33 35.99 -16.88 24.30
C SER A 33 35.05 -16.88 25.50
N SER A 34 34.04 -16.00 25.46
CA SER A 34 32.86 -16.12 26.31
C SER A 34 31.64 -15.60 25.56
N SER A 35 30.65 -16.48 25.53
CA SER A 35 29.29 -16.31 25.04
C SER A 35 28.71 -14.93 25.37
N SER A 36 28.71 -14.02 24.38
CA SER A 36 27.90 -12.82 24.45
C SER A 36 26.51 -13.16 23.90
N SER A 37 25.49 -12.96 24.73
CA SER A 37 24.10 -12.85 24.29
C SER A 37 23.98 -11.64 23.36
N SER A 38 24.43 -11.80 22.12
CA SER A 38 24.57 -10.72 21.17
C SER A 38 23.22 -10.39 20.56
N HIS A 39 22.55 -9.39 21.11
CA HIS A 39 21.42 -8.75 20.43
C HIS A 39 21.91 -8.28 19.06
N SER A 40 21.17 -8.64 18.01
CA SER A 40 21.42 -8.16 16.66
C SER A 40 21.24 -6.65 16.64
N PRO A 41 22.06 -5.91 15.89
CA PRO A 41 21.76 -4.52 15.63
C PRO A 41 20.42 -4.44 14.88
N THR A 42 19.62 -3.42 15.23
CA THR A 42 18.29 -3.21 14.65
C THR A 42 18.17 -1.80 14.11
N LYS A 43 17.49 -1.63 12.97
CA LYS A 43 17.25 -0.33 12.34
C LYS A 43 15.76 -0.18 12.05
N ASN A 44 15.26 1.05 12.10
CA ASN A 44 13.89 1.34 11.69
C ASN A 44 13.82 1.33 10.15
N ILE A 45 13.20 0.30 9.58
CA ILE A 45 12.95 0.16 8.15
C ILE A 45 11.43 0.21 7.98
N GLU A 46 10.93 1.18 7.22
CA GLU A 46 9.49 1.38 6.94
C GLU A 46 8.60 1.48 8.20
N GLY A 47 9.12 2.08 9.29
CA GLY A 47 8.39 2.26 10.55
C GLY A 47 8.47 1.06 11.51
N GLN A 48 9.21 0.01 11.16
CA GLN A 48 9.44 -1.15 12.02
C GLN A 48 10.92 -1.38 12.35
N LEU A 49 11.18 -1.58 13.65
CA LEU A 49 12.50 -1.92 14.17
C LEU A 49 12.90 -3.35 13.75
N THR A 50 13.80 -3.45 12.77
CA THR A 50 14.13 -4.71 12.11
C THR A 50 15.60 -5.10 12.32
N PRO A 51 15.90 -6.34 12.75
CA PRO A 51 17.28 -6.81 12.89
C PRO A 51 17.95 -7.00 11.53
N TYR A 52 19.22 -6.63 11.42
CA TYR A 52 19.98 -6.72 10.18
C TYR A 52 21.38 -7.30 10.40
N TYR A 53 21.98 -7.81 9.33
CA TYR A 53 23.37 -8.23 9.29
C TYR A 53 24.20 -7.19 8.51
N PRO A 54 25.09 -6.44 9.19
CA PRO A 54 25.93 -5.45 8.53
C PRO A 54 27.13 -6.09 7.82
N VAL A 55 27.44 -5.60 6.63
CA VAL A 55 28.68 -5.86 5.91
C VAL A 55 29.29 -4.52 5.54
N GLU A 56 30.52 -4.30 6.00
CA GLU A 56 31.27 -3.09 5.70
C GLU A 56 32.13 -3.31 4.46
N MET A 57 31.95 -2.45 3.47
CA MET A 57 32.71 -2.43 2.22
C MET A 57 33.50 -1.13 2.15
N GLY A 58 34.80 -1.24 2.43
CA GLY A 58 35.75 -0.12 2.35
C GLY A 58 36.58 -0.12 1.06
N GLN A 59 37.54 0.81 1.00
CA GLN A 59 38.51 0.94 -0.10
C GLN A 59 37.89 1.31 -1.46
N GLY A 60 36.82 2.10 -1.46
CA GLY A 60 36.29 2.71 -2.68
C GLY A 60 37.19 3.83 -3.22
N THR A 61 36.81 4.40 -4.37
CA THR A 61 37.49 5.55 -4.97
C THR A 61 37.65 6.69 -3.96
N GLU A 62 38.80 7.35 -3.97
CA GLU A 62 39.08 8.50 -3.10
C GLU A 62 38.05 9.62 -3.28
N CYS A 63 37.62 10.19 -2.16
CA CYS A 63 36.64 11.27 -2.12
C CYS A 63 37.33 12.63 -1.96
N SER A 64 37.30 13.45 -3.01
CA SER A 64 37.86 14.82 -2.99
C SER A 64 37.24 15.72 -1.92
N LEU A 65 35.98 15.47 -1.54
CA LEU A 65 35.23 16.24 -0.54
C LEU A 65 35.53 15.82 0.91
N ARG A 66 36.27 14.71 1.11
CA ARG A 66 36.59 14.15 2.42
C ARG A 66 38.09 13.87 2.55
N GLN A 67 38.92 14.88 2.29
CA GLN A 67 40.38 14.79 2.43
C GLN A 67 41.01 13.58 1.69
N ASN A 68 40.45 13.21 0.54
CA ASN A 68 40.82 12.02 -0.24
C ASN A 68 40.67 10.67 0.49
N GLU A 69 39.91 10.60 1.58
CA GLU A 69 39.59 9.32 2.18
C GLU A 69 38.72 8.48 1.22
N PRO A 70 38.94 7.15 1.16
CA PRO A 70 38.22 6.28 0.24
C PRO A 70 36.73 6.26 0.60
N ARG A 71 35.88 6.26 -0.42
CA ARG A 71 34.44 6.02 -0.26
C ARG A 71 34.21 4.72 0.49
N PHE A 72 33.24 4.73 1.39
CA PHE A 72 32.91 3.60 2.26
C PHE A 72 31.42 3.28 2.16
N THR A 73 31.04 2.01 2.24
CA THR A 73 29.65 1.58 2.15
C THR A 73 29.32 0.54 3.21
N THR A 74 28.22 0.75 3.93
CA THR A 74 27.66 -0.26 4.84
C THR A 74 26.45 -0.91 4.18
N VAL A 75 26.55 -2.21 3.90
CA VAL A 75 25.46 -3.02 3.36
C VAL A 75 24.72 -3.70 4.51
N LEU A 76 23.43 -3.42 4.64
CA LEU A 76 22.54 -3.96 5.66
C LEU A 76 21.68 -5.06 5.04
N TYR A 77 21.99 -6.32 5.32
CA TYR A 77 21.14 -7.43 4.90
C TYR A 77 20.00 -7.62 5.91
N VAL A 78 18.77 -7.60 5.41
CA VAL A 78 17.55 -7.70 6.20
C VAL A 78 16.77 -8.94 5.77
N CYS A 79 16.20 -9.67 6.73
CA CYS A 79 15.31 -10.79 6.43
C CYS A 79 14.03 -10.27 5.76
N HIS A 80 13.74 -10.78 4.56
CA HIS A 80 12.44 -10.63 3.92
C HIS A 80 12.03 -11.96 3.27
N PRO A 81 10.99 -12.66 3.78
CA PRO A 81 10.63 -14.00 3.33
C PRO A 81 10.26 -14.07 1.83
N GLU A 82 9.73 -12.98 1.27
CA GLU A 82 9.23 -12.92 -0.10
C GLU A 82 10.21 -12.25 -1.08
N ALA A 83 11.39 -11.80 -0.62
CA ALA A 83 12.34 -11.08 -1.48
C ALA A 83 13.17 -12.05 -2.34
N LYS A 84 13.64 -11.57 -3.50
CA LYS A 84 14.54 -12.32 -4.42
C LYS A 84 15.97 -11.75 -4.44
N HIS A 85 16.50 -11.36 -3.28
CA HIS A 85 17.83 -10.72 -3.13
C HIS A 85 17.92 -9.34 -3.79
N GLU A 86 17.00 -8.45 -3.43
CA GLU A 86 16.91 -7.12 -4.04
C GLU A 86 17.35 -6.01 -3.08
N ILE A 87 17.77 -4.88 -3.66
CA ILE A 87 18.16 -3.69 -2.91
C ILE A 87 16.89 -2.87 -2.63
N LEU A 88 16.59 -2.62 -1.36
CA LEU A 88 15.49 -1.77 -0.93
C LEU A 88 15.83 -0.29 -1.12
N THR A 89 17.01 0.13 -0.65
CA THR A 89 17.43 1.54 -0.69
C THR A 89 18.95 1.67 -0.72
N ILE A 90 19.42 2.74 -1.35
CA ILE A 90 20.82 3.21 -1.35
C ILE A 90 20.76 4.68 -0.96
N ALA A 91 21.40 5.06 0.13
CA ALA A 91 21.43 6.42 0.62
C ALA A 91 22.87 6.86 0.91
N GLU A 92 23.20 8.11 0.55
CA GLU A 92 24.41 8.76 1.06
C GLU A 92 24.09 9.35 2.43
N VAL A 93 24.55 8.68 3.49
CA VAL A 93 24.23 9.07 4.88
C VAL A 93 25.10 10.22 5.37
N THR A 94 26.35 10.24 4.92
CA THR A 94 27.28 11.37 5.06
C THR A 94 28.14 11.42 3.80
N THR A 95 28.79 12.55 3.54
CA THR A 95 29.56 12.72 2.30
C THR A 95 30.54 11.56 2.07
N CYS A 96 30.37 10.88 0.94
CA CYS A 96 31.16 9.71 0.53
C CYS A 96 31.05 8.47 1.46
N GLN A 97 30.03 8.42 2.31
CA GLN A 97 29.62 7.20 3.04
C GLN A 97 28.21 6.80 2.63
N TYR A 98 28.09 5.58 2.15
CA TYR A 98 26.85 5.04 1.64
C TYR A 98 26.29 3.98 2.58
N GLU A 99 24.97 3.91 2.63
CA GLU A 99 24.25 2.83 3.29
C GLU A 99 23.33 2.17 2.26
N VAL A 100 23.41 0.85 2.19
CA VAL A 100 22.62 0.04 1.24
C VAL A 100 21.81 -0.96 2.04
N VAL A 101 20.50 -1.00 1.85
CA VAL A 101 19.64 -2.01 2.49
C VAL A 101 19.28 -3.07 1.47
N VAL A 102 19.57 -4.33 1.78
CA VAL A 102 19.32 -5.48 0.89
C VAL A 102 18.34 -6.43 1.57
N LEU A 103 17.26 -6.76 0.87
CA LEU A 103 16.27 -7.73 1.33
C LEU A 103 16.67 -9.13 0.85
N THR A 104 16.77 -10.07 1.78
CA THR A 104 17.16 -11.44 1.47
C THR A 104 16.36 -12.46 2.28
N PRO A 105 15.84 -13.53 1.65
CA PRO A 105 15.15 -14.59 2.37
C PRO A 105 16.13 -15.47 3.18
N LEU A 106 17.43 -15.45 2.88
CA LEU A 106 18.43 -16.32 3.51
C LEU A 106 18.69 -16.01 4.99
N LEU A 107 18.36 -14.79 5.44
CA LEU A 107 18.46 -14.43 6.85
C LEU A 107 17.25 -14.89 7.68
N CYS A 108 16.12 -15.17 7.03
CA CYS A 108 14.85 -15.49 7.70
C CYS A 108 14.80 -16.83 8.45
N PRO A 109 15.53 -17.89 8.03
CA PRO A 109 15.70 -19.10 8.83
C PRO A 109 16.44 -18.84 10.14
N HIS A 110 17.28 -17.80 10.21
CA HIS A 110 18.12 -17.56 11.37
C HIS A 110 17.32 -16.83 12.48
N PRO A 111 17.17 -17.42 13.69
CA PRO A 111 16.30 -16.86 14.74
C PRO A 111 16.64 -15.43 15.18
N LYS A 112 17.91 -15.04 15.03
CA LYS A 112 18.43 -13.72 15.41
C LYS A 112 18.06 -12.60 14.42
N TYR A 113 17.77 -12.95 13.16
CA TYR A 113 17.44 -11.99 12.09
C TYR A 113 16.02 -12.16 11.56
N ARG A 114 15.30 -13.18 12.04
CA ARG A 114 13.90 -13.40 11.74
C ARG A 114 13.06 -12.20 12.20
N PHE A 115 12.22 -11.73 11.29
CA PHE A 115 11.18 -10.75 11.56
C PHE A 115 10.32 -11.18 12.76
N LYS A 116 10.20 -10.31 13.76
CA LYS A 116 9.27 -10.48 14.88
C LYS A 116 8.12 -9.51 14.67
N SER A 117 6.95 -10.02 14.31
CA SER A 117 5.73 -9.22 14.31
C SER A 117 5.49 -8.70 15.73
N SER A 118 5.24 -7.40 15.87
CA SER A 118 4.77 -6.86 17.13
C SER A 118 3.45 -7.55 17.49
N PRO A 119 3.28 -8.05 18.73
CA PRO A 119 2.01 -8.65 19.11
C PRO A 119 0.91 -7.60 18.98
N VAL A 120 -0.13 -7.92 18.20
CA VAL A 120 -1.35 -7.12 18.16
C VAL A 120 -2.07 -7.36 19.47
N ASN A 121 -2.14 -6.31 20.31
CA ASN A 121 -2.92 -6.37 21.54
C ASN A 121 -4.30 -5.80 21.25
N ASP A 122 -5.34 -6.61 21.46
CA ASP A 122 -6.71 -6.16 21.34
C ASP A 122 -7.03 -5.17 22.47
N ILE A 123 -7.43 -3.95 22.10
CA ILE A 123 -7.91 -2.94 23.05
C ILE A 123 -9.43 -2.99 23.06
N PHE A 124 -10.00 -3.54 24.13
CA PHE A 124 -11.43 -3.57 24.33
C PHE A 124 -11.92 -2.22 24.88
N CYS A 125 -12.54 -1.42 24.01
CA CYS A 125 -13.19 -0.16 24.40
C CYS A 125 -14.68 -0.41 24.68
N GLN A 126 -15.20 0.18 25.75
CA GLN A 126 -16.65 0.24 26.01
C GLN A 126 -17.14 1.68 25.91
N ALA A 127 -18.29 1.87 25.27
CA ALA A 127 -18.94 3.17 25.23
C ALA A 127 -19.47 3.54 26.63
N LEU A 128 -19.13 4.74 27.11
CA LEU A 128 -19.71 5.28 28.35
C LEU A 128 -21.14 5.77 28.10
N GLY A 129 -22.00 5.74 29.11
CA GLY A 129 -23.40 6.19 29.00
C GLY A 129 -23.50 7.62 28.44
N GLY A 130 -24.32 7.79 27.39
CA GLY A 130 -24.47 9.06 26.66
C GLY A 130 -23.48 9.26 25.50
N SER A 131 -22.51 8.35 25.33
CA SER A 131 -21.64 8.36 24.15
C SER A 131 -22.39 7.80 22.93
N PRO A 132 -22.20 8.36 21.74
CA PRO A 132 -22.75 7.80 20.52
C PRO A 132 -22.21 6.37 20.32
N LEU A 133 -23.07 5.47 19.83
CA LEU A 133 -22.74 4.05 19.60
C LEU A 133 -21.53 3.85 18.66
N ARG A 134 -21.21 4.86 17.85
CA ARG A 134 -20.04 4.92 16.96
C ARG A 134 -19.32 6.27 17.16
N PRO A 135 -17.97 6.30 17.26
CA PRO A 135 -17.24 7.55 17.35
C PRO A 135 -17.55 8.45 16.15
N GLN A 136 -17.82 9.74 16.39
CA GLN A 136 -18.15 10.66 15.30
C GLN A 136 -17.04 10.79 14.26
N SER A 137 -15.77 10.74 14.67
CA SER A 137 -14.62 10.75 13.77
C SER A 137 -14.54 9.49 12.90
N LEU A 138 -14.90 8.33 13.47
CA LEU A 138 -14.99 7.08 12.72
C LEU A 138 -16.14 7.19 11.71
N SER A 139 -17.32 7.63 12.12
CA SER A 139 -18.46 7.87 11.22
C SER A 139 -18.14 8.89 10.11
N GLN A 140 -17.33 9.91 10.40
CA GLN A 140 -16.87 10.89 9.40
C GLN A 140 -15.87 10.26 8.41
N LEU A 141 -14.89 9.49 8.91
CA LEU A 141 -13.96 8.72 8.08
C LEU A 141 -14.67 7.69 7.22
N ASP A 142 -15.63 6.96 7.78
CA ASP A 142 -16.45 5.99 7.06
C ASP A 142 -17.27 6.68 5.98
N ARG A 143 -17.84 7.87 6.26
CA ARG A 143 -18.58 8.66 5.27
C ARG A 143 -17.67 9.20 4.17
N GLU A 144 -16.47 9.67 4.51
CA GLU A 144 -15.47 10.09 3.53
C GLU A 144 -15.02 8.90 2.67
N GLN A 145 -14.81 7.75 3.29
CA GLN A 145 -14.50 6.51 2.59
C GLN A 145 -15.67 6.10 1.68
N GLU A 146 -16.91 6.17 2.17
CA GLU A 146 -18.12 5.86 1.40
C GLU A 146 -18.34 6.81 0.23
N GLU A 147 -18.04 8.11 0.37
CA GLU A 147 -18.04 9.06 -0.75
C GLU A 147 -16.93 8.76 -1.77
N LEU A 148 -15.77 8.30 -1.32
CA LEU A 148 -14.70 7.81 -2.21
C LEU A 148 -15.09 6.49 -2.90
N LEU A 149 -15.94 5.69 -2.28
CA LEU A 149 -16.42 4.37 -2.72
C LEU A 149 -17.72 4.41 -3.52
N LYS A 150 -18.48 5.52 -3.51
CA LYS A 150 -19.75 5.66 -4.26
C LYS A 150 -19.53 5.20 -5.70
N PRO A 151 -20.14 4.07 -6.11
CA PRO A 151 -20.01 3.58 -7.46
C PRO A 151 -20.81 4.48 -8.41
N ALA A 152 -20.20 4.82 -9.54
CA ALA A 152 -20.84 5.42 -10.71
C ALA A 152 -21.96 4.55 -11.34
N PHE A 153 -22.17 3.33 -10.83
CA PHE A 153 -23.04 2.33 -11.44
C PHE A 153 -24.53 2.48 -11.07
N SER A 154 -24.90 3.45 -10.22
CA SER A 154 -26.29 3.65 -9.80
C SER A 154 -26.83 5.04 -10.15
N SER A 155 -27.19 5.26 -11.42
CA SER A 155 -28.23 6.24 -11.75
C SER A 155 -28.87 5.96 -13.10
N SER A 156 -29.83 5.04 -13.14
CA SER A 156 -30.76 4.94 -14.29
C SER A 156 -32.11 4.29 -14.02
N ARG A 157 -32.59 4.15 -12.77
CA ARG A 157 -33.92 3.52 -12.54
C ARG A 157 -34.90 4.16 -11.57
N GLU A 158 -34.74 5.42 -11.16
CA GLU A 158 -35.77 6.05 -10.30
C GLU A 158 -36.20 7.46 -10.71
N ARG A 159 -36.18 7.79 -12.01
CA ARG A 159 -36.76 9.07 -12.47
C ARG A 159 -37.75 9.02 -13.62
N ASP A 160 -38.40 7.88 -13.85
CA ASP A 160 -39.57 7.82 -14.72
C ASP A 160 -40.57 6.79 -14.19
N GLN A 161 -41.40 7.22 -13.24
CA GLN A 161 -42.82 6.86 -13.10
C GLN A 161 -43.33 7.32 -11.72
N ARG A 162 -44.00 8.47 -11.69
CA ARG A 162 -44.98 8.75 -10.61
C ARG A 162 -46.29 9.21 -11.25
N GLY A 163 -47.05 8.20 -11.68
CA GLY A 163 -48.39 8.30 -12.21
C GLY A 163 -49.10 6.96 -12.13
N SER A 164 -49.21 6.37 -10.93
CA SER A 164 -50.45 5.77 -10.43
C SER A 164 -50.22 5.19 -9.02
N ARG A 165 -51.21 5.37 -8.15
CA ARG A 165 -51.33 4.72 -6.84
C ARG A 165 -51.83 3.30 -7.06
N GLU A 166 -51.27 2.33 -6.34
CA GLU A 166 -52.06 1.28 -5.70
C GLU A 166 -51.28 0.60 -4.56
N ASP A 167 -52.02 0.31 -3.48
CA ASP A 167 -51.58 -0.21 -2.20
C ASP A 167 -51.01 -1.63 -2.28
N THR A 168 -49.84 -1.86 -1.67
CA THR A 168 -49.45 -3.17 -1.11
C THR A 168 -48.59 -2.97 0.15
N PRO A 169 -48.74 -3.82 1.18
CA PRO A 169 -48.18 -3.59 2.52
C PRO A 169 -46.66 -3.87 2.59
N PRO A 170 -45.94 -3.31 3.59
CA PRO A 170 -44.49 -3.47 3.69
C PRO A 170 -44.16 -4.87 4.16
N VAL A 171 -43.64 -5.71 3.26
CA VAL A 171 -42.97 -6.95 3.65
C VAL A 171 -41.59 -6.57 4.18
N LYS A 172 -41.32 -7.03 5.40
CA LYS A 172 -40.13 -6.81 6.21
C LYS A 172 -38.83 -6.92 5.40
N GLU A 173 -37.90 -6.01 5.69
CA GLU A 173 -36.46 -6.21 5.47
C GLU A 173 -36.04 -7.54 6.10
N GLU A 174 -36.01 -8.59 5.29
CA GLU A 174 -35.23 -9.77 5.61
C GLU A 174 -33.79 -9.45 5.21
N ALA A 175 -32.99 -9.23 6.25
CA ALA A 175 -31.55 -9.24 6.17
C ALA A 175 -31.09 -10.55 5.50
N TYR A 176 -30.74 -10.48 4.23
CA TYR A 176 -29.96 -11.54 3.59
C TYR A 176 -28.51 -11.38 4.04
N THR A 177 -28.22 -12.12 5.11
CA THR A 177 -26.88 -12.42 5.60
C THR A 177 -26.04 -13.02 4.47
N SER A 178 -25.16 -12.20 3.87
CA SER A 178 -24.02 -12.71 3.13
C SER A 178 -23.16 -13.52 4.11
N THR A 179 -23.34 -14.83 4.09
CA THR A 179 -22.60 -15.76 4.93
C THR A 179 -21.26 -16.01 4.27
N HIS A 180 -20.36 -15.04 4.38
CA HIS A 180 -18.93 -15.34 4.46
C HIS A 180 -18.52 -15.14 5.91
N LYS A 181 -18.43 -16.23 6.67
CA LYS A 181 -17.68 -16.24 7.92
C LYS A 181 -16.26 -15.78 7.59
N PRO A 182 -15.73 -14.71 8.20
CA PRO A 182 -14.32 -14.40 8.08
C PRO A 182 -13.55 -15.51 8.80
N LEU A 183 -12.83 -16.34 8.04
CA LEU A 183 -11.77 -17.13 8.61
C LEU A 183 -10.59 -16.18 8.85
N THR A 184 -10.36 -15.87 10.11
CA THR A 184 -9.18 -15.16 10.58
C THR A 184 -7.95 -16.03 10.38
N VAL A 185 -7.09 -15.63 9.45
CA VAL A 185 -5.66 -15.96 9.49
C VAL A 185 -4.92 -14.63 9.46
N GLY A 186 -4.11 -14.40 10.49
CA GLY A 186 -3.54 -13.12 10.87
C GLY A 186 -2.84 -12.37 9.73
N GLY A 187 -3.13 -11.07 9.64
CA GLY A 187 -2.58 -10.18 8.64
C GLY A 187 -1.16 -9.69 8.94
N GLN A 188 -0.52 -9.13 7.93
CA GLN A 188 -0.22 -7.69 7.84
C GLN A 188 0.12 -7.33 6.39
N ALA A 189 -0.30 -6.12 6.01
CA ALA A 189 -0.28 -5.59 4.66
C ALA A 189 1.16 -5.43 4.11
N GLN A 190 1.34 -5.69 2.82
CA GLN A 190 2.56 -5.32 2.09
C GLN A 190 2.23 -4.25 1.06
N VAL A 191 2.74 -3.04 1.25
CA VAL A 191 2.76 -2.03 0.19
C VAL A 191 3.75 -2.52 -0.86
N THR A 192 3.25 -2.95 -2.02
CA THR A 192 4.09 -3.37 -3.14
C THR A 192 4.69 -2.16 -3.83
N VAL A 193 5.97 -1.88 -3.58
CA VAL A 193 6.83 -1.07 -4.47
C VAL A 193 7.86 -2.02 -5.07
N GLY A 194 7.86 -2.18 -6.38
CA GLY A 194 8.84 -3.03 -7.05
C GLY A 194 8.45 -3.43 -8.47
N THR A 195 8.52 -2.49 -9.41
CA THR A 195 8.65 -2.81 -10.83
C THR A 195 10.14 -2.63 -11.19
N THR A 196 10.83 -3.74 -11.36
CA THR A 196 12.29 -3.86 -11.52
C THR A 196 12.84 -3.36 -12.87
N HIS A 197 12.14 -2.45 -13.55
CA HIS A 197 12.59 -1.84 -14.81
C HIS A 197 12.66 -0.30 -14.78
N ILE A 198 12.19 0.36 -13.70
CA ILE A 198 12.03 1.82 -13.68
C ILE A 198 13.36 2.59 -13.51
N SER A 199 14.42 1.98 -12.94
CA SER A 199 15.65 2.68 -12.52
C SER A 199 16.51 3.29 -13.65
N ARG A 200 16.08 3.25 -14.91
CA ARG A 200 16.82 3.79 -16.08
C ARG A 200 16.05 4.80 -16.93
N LEU A 201 14.77 5.04 -16.65
CA LEU A 201 13.94 5.95 -17.45
C LEU A 201 13.84 7.30 -16.74
N THR A 202 13.90 8.41 -17.49
CA THR A 202 13.49 9.70 -16.95
C THR A 202 11.98 9.67 -16.65
N ASP A 203 11.52 10.52 -15.72
CA ASP A 203 10.09 10.63 -15.40
C ASP A 203 9.23 10.90 -16.66
N GLU A 204 9.75 11.66 -17.62
CA GLU A 204 9.08 11.94 -18.90
C GLU A 204 8.94 10.70 -19.77
N GLN A 205 9.99 9.88 -19.85
CA GLN A 205 9.94 8.64 -20.62
C GLN A 205 8.99 7.63 -19.98
N LEU A 206 8.99 7.52 -18.65
CA LEU A 206 8.03 6.70 -17.92
C LEU A 206 6.58 7.14 -18.16
N ILE A 207 6.31 8.44 -18.14
CA ILE A 207 4.98 9.00 -18.45
C ILE A 207 4.55 8.65 -19.87
N LYS A 208 5.45 8.80 -20.84
CA LYS A 208 5.17 8.50 -22.24
C LYS A 208 4.89 7.01 -22.45
N GLU A 209 5.71 6.15 -21.86
CA GLU A 209 5.54 4.69 -21.95
C GLU A 209 4.25 4.25 -21.25
N PHE A 210 3.94 4.81 -20.08
CA PHE A 210 2.67 4.57 -19.38
C PHE A 210 1.47 5.02 -20.22
N LEU A 211 1.41 6.27 -20.67
CA LEU A 211 0.27 6.81 -21.42
C LEU A 211 0.08 6.17 -22.80
N SER A 212 1.15 5.66 -23.42
CA SER A 212 1.06 4.85 -24.64
C SER A 212 0.59 3.40 -24.39
N GLY A 213 0.50 3.00 -23.13
CA GLY A 213 0.20 1.64 -22.70
C GLY A 213 1.33 0.66 -22.98
N SER A 214 2.55 1.10 -23.33
CA SER A 214 3.71 0.22 -23.47
C SER A 214 4.23 -0.25 -22.12
N TYR A 215 4.03 0.57 -21.08
CA TYR A 215 4.35 0.25 -19.71
C TYR A 215 3.10 0.10 -18.85
N CYS A 216 3.07 -0.91 -18.01
CA CYS A 216 1.96 -1.24 -17.14
C CYS A 216 2.36 -1.08 -15.67
N LEU A 217 1.43 -0.59 -14.86
CA LEU A 217 1.60 -0.48 -13.42
C LEU A 217 1.18 -1.79 -12.77
N HIS A 218 2.05 -2.32 -11.92
CA HIS A 218 1.80 -3.56 -11.20
C HIS A 218 1.68 -3.29 -9.69
N GLY A 219 0.88 -4.08 -9.01
CA GLY A 219 0.83 -4.09 -7.54
C GLY A 219 -0.06 -5.19 -7.01
N GLY A 220 -0.45 -5.11 -5.74
CA GLY A 220 -1.32 -6.08 -5.09
C GLY A 220 -0.60 -6.95 -4.06
N VAL A 221 -1.32 -7.29 -3.00
CA VAL A 221 -0.76 -7.84 -1.76
C VAL A 221 -1.22 -9.27 -1.56
N GLY A 222 -0.35 -10.14 -1.07
CA GLY A 222 -0.66 -11.55 -0.86
C GLY A 222 -0.97 -12.30 -2.17
N TRP A 223 -2.06 -13.07 -2.16
CA TRP A 223 -2.46 -13.96 -3.26
C TRP A 223 -2.77 -13.23 -4.57
N TRP A 224 -3.45 -12.08 -4.51
CA TRP A 224 -3.86 -11.35 -5.69
C TRP A 224 -2.86 -10.28 -6.09
N LYS A 225 -2.51 -10.29 -7.37
CA LYS A 225 -1.71 -9.29 -8.06
C LYS A 225 -2.55 -8.62 -9.15
N TYR A 226 -2.21 -7.38 -9.45
CA TYR A 226 -2.91 -6.55 -10.41
C TYR A 226 -1.92 -5.97 -11.39
N GLU A 227 -2.33 -5.90 -12.65
CA GLU A 227 -1.63 -5.23 -13.73
C GLU A 227 -2.59 -4.26 -14.40
N PHE A 228 -2.16 -3.02 -14.55
CA PHE A 228 -2.91 -1.97 -15.19
C PHE A 228 -2.09 -1.33 -16.31
N CYS A 229 -2.55 -1.51 -17.55
CA CYS A 229 -1.98 -0.90 -18.73
C CYS A 229 -2.92 0.21 -19.21
N TYR A 230 -2.48 1.46 -19.14
CA TYR A 230 -3.30 2.61 -19.53
C TYR A 230 -3.78 2.48 -20.98
N GLY A 231 -5.07 2.71 -21.20
CA GLY A 231 -5.69 2.63 -22.53
C GLY A 231 -5.75 1.21 -23.10
N LYS A 232 -5.50 0.18 -22.30
CA LYS A 232 -5.51 -1.23 -22.74
C LYS A 232 -6.37 -2.12 -21.85
N HIS A 233 -5.91 -2.43 -20.64
CA HIS A 233 -6.58 -3.44 -19.81
C HIS A 233 -6.20 -3.34 -18.33
N VAL A 234 -7.04 -3.98 -17.53
CA VAL A 234 -6.82 -4.28 -16.12
C VAL A 234 -6.90 -5.79 -15.94
N HIS A 235 -5.81 -6.39 -15.49
CA HIS A 235 -5.73 -7.80 -15.17
C HIS A 235 -5.59 -8.01 -13.66
N GLN A 236 -6.27 -9.04 -13.16
CA GLN A 236 -6.02 -9.64 -11.86
C GLN A 236 -5.37 -10.99 -12.10
N TYR A 237 -4.35 -11.34 -11.34
CA TYR A 237 -3.69 -12.63 -11.45
C TYR A 237 -3.14 -13.13 -10.14
N HIS A 238 -2.90 -14.43 -10.06
CA HIS A 238 -2.04 -15.03 -9.05
C HIS A 238 -1.09 -16.01 -9.74
N GLU A 239 0.10 -16.18 -9.17
CA GLU A 239 1.11 -17.11 -9.67
C GLU A 239 1.29 -18.24 -8.67
N ASP A 240 1.00 -19.46 -9.12
CA ASP A 240 1.32 -20.68 -8.40
C ASP A 240 2.63 -21.27 -8.97
N LYS A 241 3.47 -21.82 -8.09
CA LYS A 241 4.75 -22.43 -8.48
C LYS A 241 4.57 -23.67 -9.37
N GLU A 242 3.45 -24.37 -9.25
CA GLU A 242 3.18 -25.61 -9.98
C GLU A 242 2.23 -25.41 -11.16
N GLN A 243 1.25 -24.52 -11.03
CA GLN A 243 0.16 -24.35 -12.02
C GLN A 243 0.34 -23.12 -12.92
N GLY A 244 1.34 -22.28 -12.67
CA GLY A 244 1.61 -21.08 -13.45
C GLY A 244 0.71 -19.90 -13.08
N LYS A 245 0.55 -18.96 -14.02
CA LYS A 245 -0.15 -17.69 -13.81
C LYS A 245 -1.61 -17.81 -14.24
N ASN A 246 -2.54 -17.75 -13.30
CA ASN A 246 -3.97 -17.62 -13.61
C ASN A 246 -4.30 -16.14 -13.74
N ILE A 247 -4.78 -15.72 -14.91
CA ILE A 247 -5.09 -14.34 -15.24
C ILE A 247 -6.59 -14.21 -15.49
N VAL A 248 -7.21 -13.22 -14.85
CA VAL A 248 -8.59 -12.79 -15.06
C VAL A 248 -8.56 -11.38 -15.64
N VAL A 249 -9.25 -11.19 -16.76
CA VAL A 249 -9.47 -9.87 -17.35
C VAL A 249 -10.57 -9.17 -16.56
N VAL A 250 -10.20 -8.15 -15.79
CA VAL A 250 -11.15 -7.37 -14.98
C VAL A 250 -11.88 -6.36 -15.85
N GLY A 251 -11.16 -5.77 -16.81
CA GLY A 251 -11.73 -4.91 -17.83
C GLY A 251 -10.72 -4.55 -18.92
N SER A 252 -11.24 -4.23 -20.10
CA SER A 252 -10.54 -3.77 -21.29
C SER A 252 -11.00 -2.35 -21.64
N TRP A 253 -10.07 -1.58 -22.18
CA TRP A 253 -10.32 -0.20 -22.59
C TRP A 253 -11.18 -0.18 -23.85
N ASN A 254 -12.21 0.67 -23.83
CA ASN A 254 -12.91 1.09 -25.02
C ASN A 254 -13.21 2.60 -24.89
N THR A 255 -12.76 3.37 -25.86
CA THR A 255 -12.86 4.84 -25.81
C THR A 255 -14.32 5.30 -25.85
N GLU A 256 -15.16 4.69 -26.69
CA GLU A 256 -16.57 5.07 -26.82
C GLU A 256 -17.36 4.79 -25.54
N ASP A 257 -17.16 3.63 -24.93
CA ASP A 257 -17.77 3.25 -23.66
C ASP A 257 -17.37 4.19 -22.54
N HIS A 258 -16.08 4.54 -22.46
CA HIS A 258 -15.60 5.46 -21.46
C HIS A 258 -16.20 6.86 -21.63
N ILE A 259 -16.25 7.39 -22.87
CA ILE A 259 -16.89 8.69 -23.16
C ILE A 259 -18.37 8.64 -22.78
N ASN A 260 -19.07 7.55 -23.10
CA ASN A 260 -20.48 7.40 -22.72
C ASN A 260 -20.66 7.33 -21.20
N TRP A 261 -19.78 6.63 -20.49
CA TRP A 261 -19.75 6.60 -19.03
C TRP A 261 -19.49 8.00 -18.44
N ALA A 262 -18.55 8.76 -19.01
CA ALA A 262 -18.16 10.09 -18.53
C ALA A 262 -19.28 11.15 -18.66
N LYS A 263 -20.25 10.97 -19.57
CA LYS A 263 -21.40 11.88 -19.71
C LYS A 263 -22.28 11.94 -18.46
N THR A 264 -22.36 10.84 -17.71
CA THR A 264 -23.21 10.71 -16.53
C THR A 264 -22.42 10.57 -15.23
N ASN A 265 -21.10 10.57 -15.30
CA ASN A 265 -20.21 10.33 -14.17
C ASN A 265 -19.08 11.35 -14.09
N VAL A 266 -18.55 11.54 -12.87
CA VAL A 266 -17.45 12.47 -12.65
C VAL A 266 -16.13 11.83 -13.07
N ALA A 267 -15.71 12.11 -14.31
CA ALA A 267 -14.45 11.58 -14.85
C ALA A 267 -13.21 12.29 -14.28
N ARG A 268 -13.36 13.51 -13.75
CA ARG A 268 -12.30 14.24 -13.05
C ARG A 268 -12.84 15.03 -11.88
N SER A 269 -12.10 15.07 -10.77
CA SER A 269 -12.42 15.89 -9.60
C SER A 269 -11.27 16.81 -9.23
N TYR A 270 -11.58 17.94 -8.63
CA TYR A 270 -10.62 19.00 -8.32
C TYR A 270 -10.41 19.19 -6.83
N HIS A 271 -9.24 19.72 -6.48
CA HIS A 271 -8.96 20.33 -5.18
C HIS A 271 -8.76 21.84 -5.37
N LEU A 272 -9.40 22.63 -4.50
CA LEU A 272 -9.06 24.04 -4.37
C LEU A 272 -7.80 24.15 -3.51
N LYS A 273 -6.75 24.78 -4.04
CA LYS A 273 -5.62 25.21 -3.23
C LYS A 273 -5.96 26.53 -2.53
N ASP A 274 -5.26 26.80 -1.42
CA ASP A 274 -5.38 28.04 -0.64
C ASP A 274 -5.10 29.30 -1.50
N ASP A 275 -4.30 29.16 -2.56
CA ASP A 275 -3.98 30.23 -3.53
C ASP A 275 -5.09 30.47 -4.58
N GLY A 276 -6.22 29.76 -4.49
CA GLY A 276 -7.33 29.82 -5.45
C GLY A 276 -7.13 29.02 -6.75
N ALA A 277 -5.96 28.41 -6.94
CA ALA A 277 -5.67 27.54 -8.08
C ALA A 277 -6.41 26.19 -7.95
N GLN A 278 -7.15 25.80 -8.99
CA GLN A 278 -7.78 24.47 -9.08
C GLN A 278 -6.79 23.46 -9.66
N LYS A 279 -6.49 22.40 -8.92
CA LYS A 279 -5.65 21.29 -9.40
C LYS A 279 -6.48 20.01 -9.51
N VAL A 280 -6.30 19.22 -10.55
CA VAL A 280 -7.02 17.95 -10.70
C VAL A 280 -6.50 16.96 -9.64
N LYS A 281 -7.41 16.46 -8.78
CA LYS A 281 -7.10 15.54 -7.68
C LYS A 281 -7.14 14.08 -8.14
N VAL A 282 -8.17 13.73 -8.91
CA VAL A 282 -8.47 12.37 -9.31
C VAL A 282 -9.01 12.37 -10.73
N VAL A 283 -8.52 11.43 -11.54
CA VAL A 283 -9.05 11.08 -12.85
C VAL A 283 -9.60 9.66 -12.81
N SER A 284 -10.79 9.46 -13.38
CA SER A 284 -11.52 8.19 -13.34
C SER A 284 -11.79 7.69 -14.76
N HIS A 285 -11.39 6.46 -15.04
CA HIS A 285 -11.58 5.80 -16.32
C HIS A 285 -12.43 4.55 -16.20
N PHE A 286 -13.29 4.31 -17.17
CA PHE A 286 -14.13 3.12 -17.23
C PHE A 286 -13.49 2.08 -18.16
N TYR A 287 -13.35 0.85 -17.66
CA TYR A 287 -12.90 -0.30 -18.42
C TYR A 287 -14.00 -1.38 -18.32
N GLY A 288 -14.60 -1.70 -19.46
CA GLY A 288 -15.66 -2.70 -19.58
C GLY A 288 -15.14 -4.03 -20.13
N HIS A 289 -16.01 -4.91 -20.61
CA HIS A 289 -15.62 -6.09 -21.41
C HIS A 289 -14.61 -7.06 -20.75
N GLY A 290 -14.61 -7.16 -19.41
CA GLY A 290 -13.84 -8.19 -18.72
C GLY A 290 -14.41 -9.60 -18.89
N ASP A 291 -13.73 -10.58 -18.31
CA ASP A 291 -14.16 -11.97 -18.32
C ASP A 291 -15.56 -12.12 -17.73
N VAL A 292 -16.35 -13.06 -18.26
CA VAL A 292 -17.70 -13.32 -17.78
C VAL A 292 -17.66 -13.80 -16.33
N CYS A 293 -18.41 -13.11 -15.48
CA CYS A 293 -18.60 -13.46 -14.09
C CYS A 293 -19.46 -14.72 -13.98
N ASP A 294 -18.97 -15.73 -13.29
CA ASP A 294 -19.68 -16.97 -12.98
C ASP A 294 -20.91 -16.73 -12.10
N LEU A 295 -20.82 -15.78 -11.17
CA LEU A 295 -21.90 -15.47 -10.23
C LEU A 295 -23.05 -14.66 -10.85
N THR A 296 -22.74 -13.73 -11.76
CA THR A 296 -23.74 -12.81 -12.33
C THR A 296 -24.05 -13.06 -13.80
N GLY A 297 -23.23 -13.84 -14.50
CA GLY A 297 -23.31 -14.07 -15.94
C GLY A 297 -22.94 -12.85 -16.79
N LYS A 298 -22.55 -11.72 -16.19
CA LYS A 298 -22.20 -10.48 -16.90
C LYS A 298 -20.68 -10.31 -17.01
N PRO A 299 -20.17 -9.62 -18.04
CA PRO A 299 -18.76 -9.24 -18.11
C PRO A 299 -18.34 -8.43 -16.88
N ARG A 300 -17.15 -8.72 -16.36
CA ARG A 300 -16.51 -7.89 -15.31
C ARG A 300 -16.26 -6.47 -15.85
N GLN A 301 -16.30 -5.48 -14.96
CA GLN A 301 -16.03 -4.08 -15.29
C GLN A 301 -15.33 -3.38 -14.14
N VAL A 302 -14.51 -2.38 -14.43
CA VAL A 302 -13.71 -1.67 -13.43
C VAL A 302 -13.63 -0.17 -13.70
N ILE A 303 -13.72 0.62 -12.63
CA ILE A 303 -13.39 2.04 -12.63
C ILE A 303 -11.96 2.21 -12.13
N VAL A 304 -11.06 2.69 -12.97
CA VAL A 304 -9.69 3.01 -12.58
C VAL A 304 -9.63 4.45 -12.10
N LYS A 305 -9.23 4.69 -10.84
CA LYS A 305 -9.04 6.01 -10.23
C LYS A 305 -7.54 6.30 -10.08
N LEU A 306 -7.03 7.22 -10.92
CA LEU A 306 -5.67 7.72 -10.88
C LEU A 306 -5.59 8.90 -9.92
N LYS A 307 -4.70 8.82 -8.92
CA LYS A 307 -4.52 9.84 -7.88
C LYS A 307 -3.06 10.24 -7.74
N CYS A 308 -2.84 11.53 -7.57
CA CYS A 308 -1.54 12.05 -7.18
C CYS A 308 -1.31 11.76 -5.69
N LYS A 309 -0.12 11.24 -5.37
CA LYS A 309 0.34 11.06 -4.01
C LYS A 309 1.81 11.43 -3.96
N GLU A 310 2.12 12.51 -3.25
CA GLU A 310 3.51 12.93 -3.05
C GLU A 310 4.25 11.90 -2.18
N SER A 311 5.51 11.63 -2.53
CA SER A 311 6.36 10.67 -1.83
C SER A 311 7.82 11.06 -2.04
N GLU A 312 8.67 10.71 -1.06
CA GLU A 312 10.12 10.83 -1.15
C GLU A 312 10.72 9.92 -2.25
N SER A 313 9.99 8.85 -2.61
CA SER A 313 10.35 7.98 -3.73
C SER A 313 9.56 8.38 -4.98
N PRO A 314 10.19 8.97 -6.01
CA PRO A 314 9.49 9.47 -7.20
C PRO A 314 8.80 8.37 -8.02
N HIS A 315 9.20 7.11 -7.81
CA HIS A 315 8.68 5.94 -8.51
C HIS A 315 7.80 5.04 -7.64
N ALA A 316 7.42 5.49 -6.44
CA ALA A 316 6.47 4.75 -5.62
C ALA A 316 5.11 4.66 -6.32
N VAL A 317 4.56 3.45 -6.40
CA VAL A 317 3.23 3.20 -6.95
C VAL A 317 2.47 2.35 -5.96
N THR A 318 1.28 2.79 -5.56
CA THR A 318 0.34 2.00 -4.76
C THR A 318 -0.84 1.62 -5.64
N VAL A 319 -1.09 0.31 -5.78
CA VAL A 319 -2.25 -0.22 -6.52
C VAL A 319 -3.10 -1.06 -5.58
N TYR A 320 -4.40 -0.78 -5.53
CA TYR A 320 -5.38 -1.55 -4.76
C TYR A 320 -6.67 -1.75 -5.55
N MET A 321 -7.35 -2.87 -5.29
CA MET A 321 -8.62 -3.23 -5.91
C MET A 321 -9.70 -3.35 -4.84
N LEU A 322 -10.88 -2.82 -5.12
CA LEU A 322 -12.07 -2.95 -4.30
C LEU A 322 -13.21 -3.48 -5.16
N GLU A 323 -14.02 -4.40 -4.61
CA GLU A 323 -15.18 -4.98 -5.28
C GLU A 323 -16.46 -4.52 -4.55
N PRO A 324 -16.95 -3.29 -4.80
CA PRO A 324 -18.15 -2.77 -4.13
C PRO A 324 -19.43 -3.55 -4.49
N GLN A 325 -19.46 -4.20 -5.64
CA GLN A 325 -20.54 -5.08 -6.10
C GLN A 325 -19.94 -6.27 -6.83
N THR A 326 -20.61 -7.43 -6.78
CA THR A 326 -20.10 -8.65 -7.42
C THR A 326 -19.74 -8.40 -8.88
N CYS A 327 -18.47 -8.65 -9.22
CA CYS A 327 -17.88 -8.46 -10.55
C CYS A 327 -17.87 -7.01 -11.09
N GLN A 328 -18.03 -6.02 -10.21
CA GLN A 328 -17.79 -4.60 -10.50
C GLN A 328 -16.73 -4.06 -9.56
N TYR A 329 -15.66 -3.51 -10.11
CA TYR A 329 -14.47 -3.19 -9.35
C TYR A 329 -14.13 -1.69 -9.39
N VAL A 330 -13.34 -1.26 -8.41
CA VAL A 330 -12.66 0.04 -8.39
C VAL A 330 -11.18 -0.22 -8.17
N LEU A 331 -10.37 0.16 -9.16
CA LEU A 331 -8.91 0.08 -9.07
C LEU A 331 -8.36 1.45 -8.70
N GLY A 332 -7.77 1.58 -7.52
CA GLY A 332 -7.06 2.78 -7.10
C GLY A 332 -5.58 2.68 -7.47
N VAL A 333 -5.06 3.71 -8.13
CA VAL A 333 -3.64 3.84 -8.47
C VAL A 333 -3.14 5.18 -7.96
N GLU A 334 -2.17 5.15 -7.04
CA GLU A 334 -1.59 6.33 -6.41
C GLU A 334 -0.09 6.37 -6.69
N SER A 335 0.42 7.48 -7.24
CA SER A 335 1.85 7.62 -7.50
C SER A 335 2.28 9.10 -7.64
N PRO A 336 3.53 9.46 -7.31
CA PRO A 336 4.07 10.79 -7.60
C PRO A 336 4.15 11.08 -9.10
N VAL A 337 4.40 10.08 -9.95
CA VAL A 337 4.48 10.30 -11.42
C VAL A 337 3.14 10.79 -11.99
N ILE A 338 2.02 10.35 -11.39
CA ILE A 338 0.67 10.77 -11.78
C ILE A 338 0.47 12.28 -11.51
N CYS A 339 1.14 12.85 -10.51
CA CYS A 339 1.04 14.28 -10.18
C CYS A 339 1.43 15.22 -11.31
N LYS A 340 2.26 14.76 -12.26
CA LYS A 340 2.72 15.53 -13.42
C LYS A 340 1.74 15.55 -14.58
N ILE A 341 0.83 14.58 -14.63
CA ILE A 341 -0.08 14.36 -15.76
C ILE A 341 -1.55 14.60 -15.42
N LEU A 342 -1.96 14.61 -14.14
CA LEU A 342 -3.38 14.80 -13.80
C LEU A 342 -3.98 16.09 -14.36
N ASP A 343 -3.19 17.17 -14.42
CA ASP A 343 -3.67 18.46 -14.93
C ASP A 343 -3.79 18.48 -16.47
N THR A 344 -3.28 17.47 -17.18
CA THR A 344 -3.46 17.32 -18.64
C THR A 344 -4.79 16.63 -19.01
N ALA A 345 -5.59 16.25 -18.01
CA ALA A 345 -6.87 15.59 -18.20
C ALA A 345 -7.92 16.52 -18.84
N ASP A 346 -8.55 16.06 -19.93
CA ASP A 346 -9.67 16.75 -20.55
C ASP A 346 -10.96 16.62 -19.72
N GLU A 347 -12.09 17.12 -20.25
CA GLU A 347 -13.40 17.04 -19.58
C GLU A 347 -13.88 15.60 -19.34
N ASN A 348 -13.45 14.66 -20.17
CA ASN A 348 -13.73 13.23 -20.04
C ASN A 348 -12.69 12.51 -19.18
N GLY A 349 -11.71 13.21 -18.62
CA GLY A 349 -10.63 12.62 -17.84
C GLY A 349 -9.53 11.99 -18.68
N LEU A 350 -9.51 12.13 -20.01
CA LEU A 350 -8.45 11.56 -20.84
C LEU A 350 -7.14 12.33 -20.65
N LEU A 351 -6.08 11.63 -20.26
CA LEU A 351 -4.76 12.21 -20.06
C LEU A 351 -4.00 12.33 -21.37
N SER A 352 -3.19 13.38 -21.48
CA SER A 352 -2.29 13.63 -22.60
C SER A 352 -0.84 13.79 -22.11
N ILE A 353 0.12 13.56 -23.02
CA ILE A 353 1.54 13.78 -22.72
C ILE A 353 1.76 15.28 -22.52
N PRO A 354 2.35 15.73 -21.39
CA PRO A 354 2.68 17.13 -21.18
C PRO A 354 3.58 17.66 -22.30
N SER A 355 3.24 18.84 -22.84
CA SER A 355 3.96 19.51 -23.93
C SER A 355 5.29 20.12 -23.51
#